data_AF-A0A258X968-F1
#
_entry.id   AF-A0A258X968-F1
#
_cell.length_a   1.000
_cell.length_b   1.000
_cell.length_c   1.000
_cell.angle_alpha   90.00
_cell.angle_beta   90.00
_cell.angle_gamma   90.00
#
_symmetry.space_group_name_H-M   'P 1'
#
loop_
_entity.id
_entity.type
_entity.pdbx_description
1 polymer ?
#
loop_
_entity_poly.entity_id
_entity_poly.type
_entity_poly.pdbx_seq_one_letter_code
_entity_poly.pdbx_strand_id
1 'polypeptide(L)'
;MFKNLFQFYTLISCFVASLIILIASIFFLGAITNFLIPQYTFYSQYAHFESNESYLLFKKTQYNVEDKEIQEINKLSPSALFEKRSQEKAQFFVNKKGNAIETLIHSLEWIIVSALFFCIHWRLYKKSLRGF
;
A
#
# COMPACT_ATOMS: atom_id res chain seq x y z
N MET A 1 8.39 25.55 -37.30
CA MET A 1 8.29 24.14 -36.88
C MET A 1 8.58 23.93 -35.39
N PHE A 2 9.65 24.52 -34.85
CA PHE A 2 10.03 24.41 -33.42
C PHE A 2 8.94 24.79 -32.41
N LYS A 3 8.13 25.83 -32.68
CA LYS A 3 7.02 26.24 -31.79
C LYS A 3 5.96 25.14 -31.64
N ASN A 4 5.58 24.49 -32.73
CA ASN A 4 4.61 23.38 -32.71
C ASN A 4 5.20 22.14 -32.02
N LEU A 5 6.50 21.88 -32.22
CA LEU A 5 7.20 20.77 -31.56
C LEU A 5 7.29 20.99 -30.04
N PHE A 6 7.63 22.21 -29.60
CA PHE A 6 7.67 22.58 -28.18
C PHE A 6 6.28 22.49 -27.53
N GLN A 7 5.24 22.97 -28.21
CA GLN A 7 3.86 22.84 -27.75
C GLN A 7 3.45 21.37 -27.58
N PHE A 8 3.74 20.54 -28.57
CA PHE A 8 3.47 19.11 -28.52
C PHE A 8 4.21 18.42 -27.37
N TYR A 9 5.50 18.72 -27.17
CA TYR A 9 6.28 18.22 -26.05
C TYR A 9 5.65 18.60 -24.70
N THR A 10 5.32 19.87 -24.48
CA THR A 10 4.73 20.31 -23.22
C THR A 10 3.37 19.66 -22.94
N LEU A 11 2.56 19.42 -23.98
CA LEU A 11 1.29 18.72 -23.86
C LEU A 11 1.48 17.24 -23.49
N ILE A 12 2.41 16.54 -24.14
CA ILE A 12 2.74 15.16 -23.78
C ILE A 12 3.23 15.08 -22.33
N SER A 13 4.14 15.97 -21.93
CA SER A 13 4.64 16.03 -20.56
C SER A 13 3.51 16.23 -19.55
N CYS A 14 2.54 17.12 -19.86
CA CYS A 14 1.36 17.31 -19.02
C CYS A 14 0.49 16.05 -18.98
N PHE A 15 0.27 15.38 -20.11
CA PHE A 15 -0.51 14.15 -20.18
C PHE A 15 0.11 13.02 -19.34
N VAL A 16 1.42 12.80 -19.48
CA VAL A 16 2.17 11.81 -18.69
C VAL A 16 2.10 12.14 -17.20
N ALA A 17 2.29 13.40 -16.81
CA ALA A 17 2.17 13.81 -15.41
C ALA A 17 0.76 13.54 -14.86
N SER A 18 -0.30 13.82 -15.63
CA SER A 18 -1.68 13.50 -15.25
C SER A 18 -1.90 12.00 -15.05
N LEU A 19 -1.32 11.14 -15.90
CA LEU A 19 -1.40 9.69 -15.73
C LEU A 19 -0.69 9.23 -14.44
N ILE A 20 0.49 9.78 -14.14
CA ILE A 20 1.21 9.45 -12.91
C ILE A 20 0.41 9.89 -11.68
N ILE A 21 -0.18 11.10 -11.70
CA ILE A 21 -1.05 11.58 -10.61
C ILE A 21 -2.24 10.65 -10.42
N LEU A 22 -2.90 10.23 -11.50
CA LEU A 22 -4.04 9.32 -11.44
C LEU A 22 -3.66 7.99 -10.79
N ILE A 23 -2.57 7.38 -11.27
CA ILE A 23 -2.08 6.10 -10.75
C ILE A 23 -1.66 6.22 -9.28
N ALA A 24 -0.88 7.24 -8.93
CA ALA A 24 -0.45 7.49 -7.56
C ALA A 24 -1.64 7.77 -6.62
N SER A 25 -2.69 8.41 -7.10
CA SER A 25 -3.92 8.65 -6.32
C SER A 25 -4.68 7.35 -6.02
N ILE A 26 -4.67 6.37 -6.94
CA ILE A 26 -5.25 5.04 -6.70
C ILE A 26 -4.48 4.32 -5.58
N PHE A 27 -3.15 4.33 -5.64
CA PHE A 27 -2.32 3.73 -4.59
C PHE A 27 -2.52 4.43 -3.25
N PHE A 28 -2.58 5.77 -3.25
CA PHE A 28 -2.84 6.57 -2.06
C PHE A 28 -4.18 6.19 -1.39
N LEU A 29 -5.26 6.11 -2.18
CA LEU A 29 -6.59 5.74 -1.66
C LEU A 29 -6.62 4.29 -1.14
N GLY A 30 -5.96 3.37 -1.84
CA GLY A 30 -5.80 1.99 -1.39
C GLY A 30 -5.05 1.91 -0.06
N ALA A 31 -3.99 2.69 0.10
CA ALA A 31 -3.21 2.76 1.32
C ALA A 31 -3.98 3.38 2.51
N ILE A 32 -4.81 4.41 2.27
CA ILE A 32 -5.74 4.93 3.29
C ILE A 32 -6.66 3.81 3.79
N THR A 33 -7.24 3.05 2.86
CA THR A 33 -8.16 1.96 3.18
C THR A 33 -7.46 0.89 4.02
N ASN A 34 -6.26 0.49 3.61
CA ASN A 34 -5.43 -0.47 4.35
C ASN A 34 -5.04 0.02 5.74
N PHE A 35 -4.87 1.34 5.91
CA PHE A 35 -4.50 1.93 7.19
C PHE A 35 -5.69 2.05 8.17
N LEU A 36 -6.85 2.51 7.70
CA LEU A 36 -8.03 2.77 8.52
C LEU A 36 -8.78 1.49 8.90
N ILE A 37 -8.93 0.55 7.96
CA ILE A 37 -9.75 -0.64 8.14
C ILE A 37 -9.02 -1.95 7.75
N PRO A 38 -7.81 -2.19 8.26
CA PRO A 38 -6.99 -3.35 7.88
C PRO A 38 -7.68 -4.71 8.12
N GLN A 39 -8.56 -4.80 9.13
CA GLN A 39 -9.28 -6.02 9.48
C GLN A 39 -10.25 -6.48 8.38
N TYR A 40 -10.80 -5.55 7.60
CA TYR A 40 -11.69 -5.86 6.47
C TYR A 40 -10.88 -6.10 5.20
N THR A 41 -9.90 -5.25 4.93
CA THR A 41 -9.08 -5.38 3.71
C THR A 41 -8.25 -6.66 3.70
N PHE A 42 -7.77 -7.10 4.86
CA PHE A 42 -6.97 -8.32 5.00
C PHE A 42 -7.72 -9.44 5.73
N TYR A 43 -9.05 -9.48 5.63
CA TYR A 43 -9.87 -10.43 6.41
C TYR A 43 -9.43 -11.89 6.22
N SER A 44 -9.13 -12.34 5.00
CA SER A 44 -8.67 -13.72 4.75
C SER A 44 -7.36 -14.06 5.49
N GLN A 45 -6.48 -13.08 5.66
CA GLN A 45 -5.23 -13.20 6.42
C GLN A 45 -5.41 -12.89 7.91
N TYR A 46 -6.56 -12.35 8.32
CA TYR A 46 -6.85 -11.99 9.69
C TYR A 46 -7.70 -13.04 10.41
N ALA A 47 -8.59 -13.72 9.68
CA ALA A 47 -9.60 -14.63 10.21
C ALA A 47 -9.01 -15.77 11.06
N HIS A 48 -7.77 -16.18 10.80
CA HIS A 48 -7.12 -17.22 11.60
C HIS A 48 -6.78 -16.78 13.03
N PHE A 49 -6.76 -15.48 13.33
CA PHE A 49 -6.54 -14.98 14.70
C PHE A 49 -7.81 -14.92 15.56
N GLU A 50 -8.99 -15.27 15.02
CA GLU A 50 -10.26 -15.18 15.78
C GLU A 50 -10.43 -16.26 16.84
N SER A 51 -9.96 -17.48 16.56
CA SER A 51 -10.08 -18.63 17.46
C SER A 51 -8.78 -19.40 17.58
N ASN A 52 -8.63 -20.19 18.65
CA ASN A 52 -7.44 -21.03 18.83
C ASN A 52 -7.41 -22.15 17.79
N GLU A 53 -8.57 -22.68 17.41
CA GLU A 53 -8.71 -23.72 16.39
C GLU A 53 -8.26 -23.22 15.01
N SER A 54 -8.77 -22.06 14.58
CA SER A 54 -8.41 -21.45 13.30
C SER A 54 -6.92 -21.08 13.25
N TYR A 55 -6.37 -20.63 14.38
CA TYR A 55 -4.96 -20.28 14.49
C TYR A 55 -4.05 -21.52 14.36
N LEU A 56 -4.39 -22.61 15.05
CA LEU A 56 -3.67 -23.87 14.97
C LEU A 56 -3.75 -24.48 13.57
N LEU A 57 -4.93 -24.42 12.94
CA LEU A 57 -5.11 -24.91 11.57
C LEU A 57 -4.27 -24.11 10.58
N PHE A 58 -4.27 -22.77 10.69
CA PHE A 58 -3.42 -21.90 9.89
C PHE A 58 -1.92 -22.24 10.06
N LYS A 59 -1.45 -22.37 11.30
CA LYS A 59 -0.06 -22.75 11.55
C LYS A 59 0.27 -24.12 10.94
N LYS A 60 -0.59 -25.12 11.08
CA LYS A 60 -0.42 -26.45 10.45
C LYS A 60 -0.43 -26.44 8.93
N THR A 61 -1.06 -25.44 8.30
CA THR A 61 -0.99 -25.25 6.84
C THR A 61 0.25 -24.48 6.39
N GLN A 62 0.83 -23.65 7.27
CA GLN A 62 2.01 -22.85 6.96
C GLN A 62 3.32 -23.64 7.19
N TYR A 63 3.31 -24.56 8.15
CA TYR A 63 4.45 -25.36 8.58
C TYR A 63 4.11 -26.85 8.48
N ASN A 64 5.13 -27.69 8.30
CA ASN A 64 4.91 -29.14 8.36
C ASN A 64 4.53 -29.56 9.79
N VAL A 65 3.73 -30.61 9.94
CA VAL A 65 3.31 -31.11 11.27
C VAL A 65 4.51 -31.55 12.13
N GLU A 66 5.62 -31.91 11.47
CA GLU A 66 6.89 -32.28 12.10
C GLU A 66 7.76 -31.08 12.50
N ASP A 67 7.38 -29.85 12.12
CA ASP A 67 8.11 -28.66 12.53
C ASP A 67 8.08 -28.48 14.05
N LYS A 68 9.25 -28.23 14.63
CA LYS A 68 9.42 -27.97 16.07
C LYS A 68 8.49 -26.85 16.54
N GLU A 69 8.27 -25.84 15.70
CA GLU A 69 7.40 -24.71 16.01
C GLU A 69 5.93 -25.14 16.21
N ILE A 70 5.42 -26.06 15.39
CA ILE A 70 4.06 -26.62 15.54
C ILE A 70 3.96 -27.51 16.77
N GLN A 71 4.98 -28.31 17.04
CA GLN A 71 5.02 -29.16 18.23
C GLN A 71 5.04 -28.33 19.52
N GLU A 72 5.76 -27.22 19.54
CA GLU A 72 5.78 -26.28 20.68
C GLU A 72 4.44 -25.58 20.85
N ILE A 73 3.84 -25.11 19.75
CA ILE A 73 2.53 -24.44 19.78
C ILE A 73 1.42 -25.40 20.28
N ASN A 74 1.44 -26.67 19.85
CA ASN A 74 0.46 -27.67 20.29
C ASN A 74 0.59 -28.05 21.78
N LYS A 75 1.76 -27.80 22.41
CA LYS A 75 1.99 -28.05 23.84
C LYS A 75 1.58 -26.87 24.72
N LEU A 76 1.25 -25.72 24.14
CA LEU A 76 0.82 -24.56 24.90
C LEU A 76 -0.52 -24.80 25.59
N SER A 77 -0.67 -24.26 26.79
CA SER A 77 -1.98 -24.18 27.43
C SER A 77 -2.91 -23.26 26.64
N PRO A 78 -4.25 -23.39 26.79
CA PRO A 78 -5.18 -22.51 26.10
C PRO A 78 -4.95 -21.02 26.34
N SER A 79 -4.49 -20.64 27.55
CA SER A 79 -4.16 -19.26 27.90
C SER A 79 -2.87 -18.78 27.22
N ALA A 80 -1.81 -19.59 27.21
CA ALA A 80 -0.57 -19.24 26.53
C ALA A 80 -0.74 -19.16 25.00
N LEU A 81 -1.59 -20.04 24.44
CA LEU A 81 -1.94 -20.00 23.02
C LEU A 81 -2.72 -18.71 22.67
N PHE A 82 -3.67 -18.31 23.51
CA PHE A 82 -4.40 -17.05 23.37
C PHE A 82 -3.46 -15.85 23.39
N GLU A 83 -2.51 -15.83 24.32
CA GLU A 83 -1.53 -14.73 24.44
C GLU A 83 -0.64 -14.65 23.20
N LYS A 84 -0.06 -15.77 22.76
CA LYS A 84 0.76 -15.84 21.54
C LYS A 84 -0.02 -15.37 20.31
N ARG A 85 -1.24 -15.86 20.12
CA ARG A 85 -2.13 -15.44 19.03
C ARG A 85 -2.44 -13.95 19.08
N SER A 86 -2.65 -13.40 20.28
CA SER A 86 -2.94 -11.97 20.46
C SER A 86 -1.74 -11.08 20.13
N GLN A 87 -0.53 -11.52 20.52
CA GLN A 87 0.71 -10.85 20.15
C GLN A 87 0.96 -10.88 18.63
N GLU A 88 0.81 -12.05 18.00
CA GLU A 88 0.96 -12.17 16.54
C GLU A 88 -0.10 -11.35 15.79
N LYS A 89 -1.35 -11.32 16.27
CA LYS A 89 -2.40 -10.44 15.75
C LYS A 89 -2.02 -8.96 15.86
N ALA A 90 -1.45 -8.53 16.99
CA ALA A 90 -1.00 -7.16 17.17
C ALA A 90 0.13 -6.82 16.20
N GLN A 91 1.14 -7.69 16.07
CA GLN A 91 2.25 -7.52 15.12
C GLN A 91 1.76 -7.49 13.67
N PHE A 92 0.80 -8.34 13.30
CA PHE A 92 0.18 -8.32 11.98
C PHE A 92 -0.38 -6.93 11.65
N PHE A 93 -1.16 -6.33 12.56
CA PHE A 93 -1.71 -5.00 12.33
C PHE A 93 -0.66 -3.90 12.31
N VAL A 94 0.37 -3.99 13.16
CA VAL A 94 1.50 -3.04 13.13
C VAL A 94 2.18 -3.09 11.77
N ASN A 95 2.47 -4.29 11.24
CA ASN A 95 3.10 -4.46 9.94
C ASN A 95 2.22 -3.96 8.80
N LYS A 96 0.93 -4.31 8.78
CA LYS A 96 0.00 -3.86 7.72
C LYS A 96 -0.16 -2.33 7.73
N LYS A 97 -0.24 -1.71 8.91
CA LYS A 97 -0.32 -0.25 9.02
C LYS A 97 0.99 0.43 8.65
N GLY A 98 2.14 -0.15 9.03
CA GLY A 98 3.47 0.34 8.63
C GLY A 98 3.63 0.38 7.11
N ASN A 99 3.34 -0.73 6.43
CA ASN A 99 3.39 -0.79 4.97
C ASN A 99 2.41 0.18 4.30
N ALA A 100 1.22 0.37 4.88
CA ALA A 100 0.26 1.33 4.40
C ALA A 100 0.79 2.77 4.52
N ILE A 101 1.44 3.13 5.64
CA ILE A 101 2.08 4.44 5.83
C ILE A 101 3.19 4.66 4.79
N GLU A 102 4.06 3.68 4.58
CA GLU A 102 5.13 3.76 3.58
C GLU A 102 4.54 4.00 2.17
N THR A 103 3.49 3.26 1.82
CA THR A 103 2.79 3.44 0.54
C THR A 103 2.14 4.83 0.43
N LEU A 104 1.57 5.36 1.52
CA LEU A 104 1.01 6.72 1.56
C LEU A 104 2.07 7.78 1.29
N ILE A 105 3.23 7.67 1.97
CA ILE A 105 4.35 8.60 1.81
C ILE A 105 4.82 8.62 0.36
N HIS A 106 5.13 7.45 -0.21
CA HIS A 106 5.61 7.36 -1.59
C HIS A 106 4.57 7.83 -2.61
N SER A 107 3.30 7.48 -2.43
CA SER A 107 2.24 7.94 -3.33
C SER A 107 2.10 9.46 -3.28
N LEU A 108 2.20 10.06 -2.09
CA LEU A 108 2.13 11.50 -1.90
C LEU A 108 3.34 12.22 -2.53
N GLU A 109 4.56 11.68 -2.38
CA GLU A 109 5.76 12.18 -3.05
C GLU A 109 5.57 12.23 -4.57
N TRP A 110 5.08 11.13 -5.17
CA TRP A 110 4.80 11.06 -6.61
C TRP A 110 3.74 12.05 -7.06
N ILE A 111 2.66 12.22 -6.30
CA ILE A 111 1.61 13.21 -6.59
C ILE A 111 2.22 14.62 -6.58
N ILE A 112 3.01 14.97 -5.55
CA ILE A 112 3.60 16.31 -5.43
C ILE A 112 4.57 16.59 -6.58
N VAL A 113 5.51 15.68 -6.85
CA VAL A 113 6.50 15.85 -7.93
C VAL A 113 5.81 15.96 -9.29
N SER A 114 4.83 15.09 -9.55
CA SER A 114 4.09 15.11 -10.81
C SER A 114 3.23 16.36 -10.97
N ALA A 115 2.63 16.86 -9.88
CA ALA A 115 1.87 18.11 -9.89
C ALA A 115 2.78 19.31 -10.18
N LEU A 116 3.96 19.38 -9.56
CA LEU A 116 4.95 20.41 -9.87
C LEU A 116 5.38 20.36 -11.33
N PHE A 117 5.70 19.17 -11.85
CA PHE A 117 6.10 18.96 -13.23
C PHE A 117 4.99 19.38 -14.20
N PHE A 118 3.74 18.99 -13.92
CA PHE A 118 2.56 19.41 -14.66
C PHE A 118 2.43 20.94 -14.66
N CYS A 119 2.48 21.59 -13.49
CA CYS A 119 2.34 23.03 -13.38
C CYS A 119 3.41 23.80 -14.16
N ILE A 120 4.66 23.33 -14.15
CA ILE A 120 5.76 23.93 -14.92
C ILE A 120 5.47 23.81 -16.42
N HIS A 121 5.19 22.60 -16.91
CA HIS A 121 4.96 22.36 -18.34
C HIS A 121 3.70 23.05 -18.85
N TRP A 122 2.66 23.11 -18.02
CA TRP A 122 1.43 23.84 -18.33
C TRP A 122 1.67 25.35 -18.46
N ARG A 123 2.48 25.92 -17.56
CA ARG A 123 2.88 27.34 -17.65
C ARG A 123 3.70 27.61 -18.92
N LEU A 124 4.63 26.72 -19.27
CA LEU A 124 5.42 26.82 -20.50
C LEU A 124 4.55 26.73 -21.76
N TYR A 125 3.61 25.79 -21.79
CA TYR A 125 2.63 25.65 -22.86
C TYR A 125 1.82 26.95 -23.03
N LYS A 126 1.25 27.48 -21.94
CA LYS A 126 0.49 28.75 -21.96
C LYS A 126 1.31 29.93 -22.46
N LYS A 127 2.60 30.03 -22.06
CA LYS A 127 3.48 31.08 -22.58
C LYS A 127 3.71 30.94 -24.07
N SER A 128 3.93 29.72 -24.56
CA SER A 128 4.14 29.48 -26.00
C SER A 128 2.90 29.85 -26.86
N LEU A 129 1.69 29.72 -26.31
CA LEU A 129 0.44 30.08 -26.96
C LEU A 129 0.28 31.60 -27.13
N ARG A 130 0.73 32.40 -26.15
CA ARG A 130 0.55 33.87 -26.17
C ARG A 130 1.45 34.59 -27.18
N GLY A 131 2.36 33.87 -27.85
CA GLY A 131 3.46 34.50 -28.58
C GLY A 131 4.50 35.01 -27.60
N PHE A 132 5.77 34.90 -27.97
CA PHE A 132 6.82 35.63 -27.28
C PHE A 132 6.61 37.12 -27.52
#